data_AF-A0A3D2TGH9-F1
#
_entry.id   AF-A0A3D2TGH9-F1
#
_cell.length_a   1.000
_cell.length_b   1.000
_cell.length_c   1.000
_cell.angle_alpha   90.00
_cell.angle_beta   90.00
_cell.angle_gamma   90.00
#
_symmetry.space_group_name_H-M   'P 1'
#
loop_
_entity.id
_entity.type
_entity.pdbx_description
1 polymer ?
#
loop_
_entity_poly.entity_id
_entity_poly.type
_entity_poly.pdbx_seq_one_letter_code
_entity_poly.pdbx_strand_id
1 'polypeptide(L)'
;AGLEGGSELTSMITTEFENTLEAILGLTGSEQLLGNTSWLQRSIKVRNGYVGPLNLLQIELMNRRAAVSEDASEPYLANLEYQTQMTIKGVSTGMRGTG
;
A
#
# COMPACT_ATOMS: atom_id res chain seq x y z
N ALA A 1 -16.92 7.05 -5.51
CA ALA A 1 -18.06 6.25 -6.00
C ALA A 1 -17.81 4.80 -5.58
N GLY A 2 -18.72 4.17 -4.84
CA GLY A 2 -18.60 2.75 -4.53
C GLY A 2 -18.78 1.94 -5.80
N LEU A 3 -17.78 1.16 -6.20
CA LEU A 3 -17.92 0.19 -7.28
C LEU A 3 -18.94 -0.86 -6.83
N GLU A 4 -19.97 -1.12 -7.64
CA GLU A 4 -20.90 -2.22 -7.40
C GLU A 4 -20.11 -3.53 -7.27
N GLY A 5 -20.34 -4.28 -6.19
CA GLY A 5 -19.57 -5.49 -5.85
C GLY A 5 -18.18 -5.26 -5.23
N GLY A 6 -17.71 -4.02 -5.10
CA GLY A 6 -16.37 -3.72 -4.56
C GLY A 6 -16.15 -4.16 -3.11
N SER A 7 -17.19 -4.06 -2.27
CA SER A 7 -17.14 -4.51 -0.88
C SER A 7 -17.06 -6.04 -0.76
N GLU A 8 -17.78 -6.76 -1.63
CA GLU A 8 -17.75 -8.22 -1.67
C GLU A 8 -16.37 -8.71 -2.11
N LEU A 9 -15.81 -8.14 -3.19
CA LEU A 9 -14.47 -8.46 -3.65
C LEU A 9 -13.39 -8.17 -2.58
N THR A 10 -13.48 -7.03 -1.91
CA THR A 10 -12.55 -6.68 -0.82
C THR A 10 -12.63 -7.71 0.30
N SER A 11 -13.84 -8.13 0.68
CA SER A 11 -14.04 -9.16 1.69
C SER A 11 -13.41 -10.49 1.26
N MET A 12 -13.63 -10.93 0.02
CA MET A 12 -13.04 -12.17 -0.50
C MET A 12 -11.51 -12.14 -0.43
N ILE A 13 -10.88 -11.03 -0.84
CA ILE A 13 -9.43 -10.87 -0.81
C ILE A 13 -8.91 -10.88 0.63
N THR A 14 -9.55 -10.16 1.54
CA THR A 14 -9.15 -10.11 2.95
C THR A 14 -9.29 -11.48 3.63
N THR A 15 -10.41 -12.19 3.40
CA THR A 15 -10.60 -13.55 3.93
C THR A 15 -9.53 -14.51 3.43
N GLU A 16 -9.22 -14.48 2.13
CA GLU A 16 -8.20 -15.39 1.58
C GLU A 16 -6.79 -15.07 2.10
N PHE A 17 -6.48 -13.78 2.28
CA PHE A 17 -5.24 -13.35 2.91
C PHE A 17 -5.11 -13.87 4.35
N GLU A 18 -6.17 -13.77 5.15
CA GLU A 18 -6.20 -14.25 6.54
C GLU A 18 -6.06 -15.77 6.62
N ASN A 19 -6.81 -16.51 5.78
CA ASN A 19 -6.71 -17.97 5.70
C ASN A 19 -5.29 -18.42 5.33
N THR A 20 -4.68 -17.77 4.35
CA THR A 20 -3.31 -18.06 3.92
C THR A 20 -2.30 -17.76 5.03
N LEU A 21 -2.48 -16.63 5.72
CA LEU A 21 -1.63 -16.24 6.85
C LEU A 21 -1.69 -17.28 7.98
N GLU A 22 -2.89 -17.70 8.37
CA GLU A 22 -3.08 -18.73 9.40
C GLU A 22 -2.41 -20.05 9.01
N ALA A 23 -2.61 -20.49 7.77
CA ALA A 23 -1.98 -21.71 7.25
C ALA A 23 -0.45 -21.63 7.30
N ILE A 24 0.15 -20.51 6.89
CA ILE A 24 1.60 -20.31 6.93
C ILE A 24 2.12 -20.31 8.38
N LEU A 25 1.45 -19.63 9.30
CA LEU A 25 1.84 -19.59 10.70
C LEU A 25 1.76 -20.98 11.35
N GLY A 26 0.69 -21.73 11.06
CA GLY A 26 0.53 -23.11 11.51
C GLY A 26 1.61 -24.05 10.98
N LEU A 27 1.93 -23.97 9.68
CA LEU A 27 2.98 -24.79 9.05
C LEU A 27 4.38 -24.46 9.57
N THR A 28 4.64 -23.19 9.87
CA THR A 28 5.95 -22.72 10.37
C THR A 28 6.08 -22.79 11.89
N GLY A 29 5.00 -23.08 12.61
CA GLY A 29 4.94 -23.08 14.08
C GLY A 29 5.24 -21.71 14.70
N SER A 30 5.03 -20.62 13.95
CA SER A 30 5.35 -19.25 14.39
C SER A 30 4.10 -18.51 14.83
N GLU A 31 4.16 -17.73 15.91
CA GLU A 31 3.03 -16.88 16.35
C GLU A 31 2.84 -15.63 15.48
N GLN A 32 3.86 -15.24 14.72
CA GLN A 32 3.84 -14.09 13.82
C GLN A 32 4.80 -14.28 12.65
N LEU A 33 4.54 -13.56 11.56
CA LEU A 33 5.42 -13.55 10.39
C LEU A 33 6.85 -13.18 10.79
N LEU A 34 7.81 -13.92 10.23
CA LEU A 34 9.24 -13.75 10.48
C LEU A 34 9.64 -13.94 11.96
N GLY A 35 8.87 -14.71 12.74
CA GLY A 35 9.18 -14.99 14.16
C GLY A 35 10.60 -15.51 14.39
N ASN A 36 11.15 -16.26 13.43
CA ASN A 36 12.51 -16.82 13.47
C ASN A 36 13.59 -15.90 12.85
N THR A 37 13.24 -14.71 12.37
CA THR A 37 14.16 -13.80 11.67
C THR A 37 13.98 -12.35 12.13
N SER A 38 14.30 -12.10 13.40
CA SER A 38 14.06 -10.84 14.10
C SER A 38 14.72 -9.61 13.46
N TRP A 39 15.91 -9.75 12.87
CA TRP A 39 16.60 -8.65 12.19
C TRP A 39 15.83 -8.18 10.94
N LEU A 40 15.25 -9.11 10.18
CA LEU A 40 14.47 -8.81 8.98
C LEU A 40 13.13 -8.18 9.35
N GLN A 41 12.47 -8.70 10.39
CA GLN A 41 11.25 -8.13 10.93
C GLN A 41 11.46 -6.65 11.35
N ARG A 42 12.56 -6.36 12.07
CA ARG A 42 12.91 -4.99 12.46
C ARG A 42 13.19 -4.11 11.24
N SER A 43 13.92 -4.63 10.26
CA SER A 43 14.22 -3.92 9.02
C SER A 43 12.95 -3.55 8.24
N ILE A 44 11.99 -4.47 8.13
CA ILE A 44 10.67 -4.22 7.51
C ILE A 44 9.89 -3.20 8.32
N LYS A 45 9.83 -3.33 9.65
CA LYS A 45 9.08 -2.39 10.52
C LYS A 45 9.57 -0.95 10.37
N VAL A 46 10.89 -0.74 10.29
CA VAL A 46 11.47 0.59 10.04
C VAL A 46 11.02 1.12 8.68
N ARG A 47 11.08 0.31 7.62
CA ARG A 47 10.63 0.74 6.28
C ARG A 47 9.13 1.04 6.24
N ASN A 48 8.31 0.23 6.89
CA ASN A 48 6.86 0.44 6.98
C ASN A 48 6.52 1.77 7.66
N GLY A 49 7.35 2.25 8.59
CA GLY A 49 7.22 3.58 9.19
C GLY A 49 7.28 4.74 8.18
N TYR A 50 7.93 4.55 7.03
CA TYR A 50 7.99 5.53 5.94
C TYR A 50 6.97 5.25 4.82
N VAL A 51 6.71 3.97 4.53
CA VAL A 51 5.76 3.56 3.48
C VAL A 51 4.32 3.93 3.85
N GLY A 52 3.93 3.79 5.13
CA GLY A 52 2.59 4.16 5.59
C GLY A 52 2.21 5.61 5.29
N PRO A 53 3.02 6.60 5.69
CA PRO A 53 2.79 8.00 5.34
C PRO A 53 2.74 8.27 3.83
N LEU A 54 3.59 7.62 3.04
CA LEU A 54 3.59 7.77 1.57
C LEU A 54 2.30 7.21 0.93
N ASN A 55 1.77 6.09 1.45
CA ASN A 55 0.48 5.55 1.02
C ASN A 55 -0.66 6.53 1.31
N LEU A 56 -0.68 7.13 2.51
CA LEU A 56 -1.71 8.12 2.87
C LEU A 56 -1.63 9.37 1.97
N LEU A 57 -0.40 9.86 1.71
CA LEU A 57 -0.19 10.97 0.79
C LEU A 57 -0.63 10.60 -0.64
N GLN A 58 -0.33 9.39 -1.11
CA GLN A 58 -0.75 8.92 -2.42
C GLN A 58 -2.28 8.87 -2.57
N ILE A 59 -2.99 8.37 -1.56
CA ILE A 59 -4.47 8.36 -1.55
C ILE A 59 -5.02 9.78 -1.68
N GLU A 60 -4.47 10.72 -0.91
CA GLU A 60 -4.86 12.13 -1.00
C GLU A 60 -4.59 12.75 -2.38
N LEU A 61 -3.43 12.47 -2.97
CA LEU A 61 -3.08 12.93 -4.32
C LEU A 61 -4.02 12.32 -5.38
N MET A 62 -4.40 11.05 -5.25
CA MET A 62 -5.39 10.41 -6.12
C MET A 62 -6.78 11.04 -5.98
N ASN A 63 -7.21 11.36 -4.76
CA ASN A 63 -8.47 12.07 -4.51
C ASN A 63 -8.45 13.46 -5.14
N ARG A 64 -7.36 14.22 -4.97
CA ARG A 64 -7.17 15.52 -5.63
C ARG A 64 -7.23 15.37 -7.14
N ARG A 65 -6.54 14.36 -7.70
CA ARG A 65 -6.52 14.10 -9.14
C ARG A 65 -7.90 13.79 -9.69
N ALA A 66 -8.71 13.05 -8.95
CA ALA A 66 -10.10 12.75 -9.30
C ALA A 66 -11.04 13.97 -9.22
N ALA A 67 -10.70 14.96 -8.37
CA ALA A 67 -11.49 16.18 -8.19
C ALA A 67 -11.03 17.37 -9.07
N VAL A 68 -10.02 17.17 -9.92
CA VAL A 68 -9.50 18.19 -10.85
C VAL A 68 -10.59 18.64 -11.83
N SER A 69 -10.76 19.96 -11.96
CA SER A 69 -11.62 20.57 -12.99
C SER A 69 -10.96 20.53 -14.38
N GLU A 70 -11.77 20.56 -15.44
CA GLU A 70 -11.27 20.64 -16.82
C GLU A 70 -10.42 21.90 -17.09
N ASP A 71 -10.73 23.01 -16.42
CA ASP A 71 -10.01 24.29 -16.55
C ASP A 71 -8.71 24.37 -15.71
N ALA A 72 -8.28 23.26 -15.11
CA ALA A 72 -7.08 23.27 -14.27
C ALA A 72 -5.82 23.60 -15.09
N SER A 73 -5.01 24.53 -14.59
CA SER A 73 -3.79 24.97 -15.29
C SER A 73 -2.79 23.83 -15.48
N GLU A 74 -2.13 23.76 -16.63
CA GLU A 74 -1.10 22.74 -16.91
C GLU A 74 -0.01 22.63 -15.83
N PRO A 75 0.54 23.74 -15.27
CA PRO A 75 1.56 23.64 -14.23
C PRO A 75 1.08 22.93 -12.96
N TYR A 76 -0.19 23.12 -12.59
CA TYR A 76 -0.80 22.44 -11.45
C TYR A 76 -0.93 20.93 -11.71
N LEU A 77 -1.41 20.55 -12.91
CA LEU A 77 -1.54 19.14 -13.31
C LEU A 77 -0.18 18.44 -13.34
N ALA A 78 0.85 19.09 -13.89
CA ALA A 78 2.20 18.58 -13.93
C ALA A 78 2.78 18.39 -12.51
N ASN A 79 2.51 19.31 -11.59
CA ASN A 79 2.96 19.19 -10.21
C ASN A 79 2.26 18.03 -9.47
N LEU A 80 0.95 17.89 -9.65
CA LEU A 80 0.17 16.81 -9.05
C LEU A 80 0.61 15.42 -9.54
N GLU A 81 0.88 15.30 -10.84
CA GLU A 81 1.44 14.09 -11.44
C GLU A 81 2.83 13.79 -10.88
N TYR A 82 3.71 14.79 -10.82
CA TYR A 82 5.05 14.64 -10.25
C TYR A 82 5.01 14.15 -8.80
N GLN A 83 4.16 14.75 -7.97
CA GLN A 83 3.98 14.33 -6.57
C GLN A 83 3.50 12.88 -6.48
N THR A 84 2.54 12.49 -7.32
CA THR A 84 2.00 11.12 -7.38
C THR A 84 3.09 10.12 -7.77
N GLN A 85 3.91 10.46 -8.77
CA GLN A 85 5.04 9.61 -9.15
C GLN A 85 6.09 9.49 -8.05
N MET A 86 6.32 10.56 -7.29
CA MET A 86 7.25 10.53 -6.16
C MET A 86 6.76 9.60 -5.04
N THR A 87 5.46 9.57 -4.74
CA THR A 87 4.93 8.61 -3.76
C THR A 87 5.05 7.18 -4.26
N ILE A 88 4.72 6.92 -5.54
CA ILE A 88 4.87 5.58 -6.16
C ILE A 88 6.32 5.08 -6.04
N LYS A 89 7.29 5.90 -6.43
CA LYS A 89 8.73 5.56 -6.33
C LYS A 89 9.15 5.31 -4.89
N GLY A 90 8.69 6.14 -3.95
CA GLY A 90 8.99 6.00 -2.53
C GLY A 90 8.44 4.71 -1.93
N VAL A 91 7.17 4.39 -2.21
CA VAL A 91 6.52 3.14 -1.78
C VAL A 91 7.28 1.93 -2.34
N SER A 92 7.54 1.90 -3.64
CA SER A 92 8.28 0.81 -4.30
C SER A 92 9.66 0.60 -3.67
N THR A 93 10.40 1.67 -3.43
CA THR A 93 11.73 1.62 -2.79
C THR A 93 11.65 1.05 -1.36
N GLY A 94 10.60 1.42 -0.61
CA GLY A 94 10.37 0.93 0.75
C GLY A 94 9.94 -0.55 0.79
N MET A 95 9.16 -1.00 -0.18
CA MET A 95 8.68 -2.37 -0.28
C MET A 95 9.77 -3.36 -0.70
N ARG A 96 10.79 -2.91 -1.45
CA ARG A 96 11.88 -3.77 -1.96
C ARG A 96 11.31 -4.88 -2.86
N GLY A 97 11.93 -6.06 -2.89
CA GLY A 97 11.42 -7.20 -3.65
C GLY A 97 10.19 -7.82 -2.98
N THR A 98 9.09 -7.91 -3.73
CA THR A 98 7.79 -8.43 -3.26
C THR A 98 7.29 -9.63 -4.07
N GLY A 99 8.12 -10.15 -4.99
CA GLY A 99 7.80 -11.26 -5.88
C GLY A 99 8.63 -12.50 -5.61
#